data_AF-A0A7W1R6M1-F1
#
_entry.id   AF-A0A7W1R6M1-F1
#
_cell.length_a   1.000
_cell.length_b   1.000
_cell.length_c   1.000
_cell.angle_alpha   90.00
_cell.angle_beta   90.00
_cell.angle_gamma   90.00
#
_symmetry.space_group_name_H-M   'P 1'
#
loop_
_entity.id
_entity.type
_entity.pdbx_description
1 polymer ?
#
loop_
_entity_poly.entity_id
_entity_poly.type
_entity_poly.pdbx_seq_one_letter_code
_entity_poly.pdbx_strand_id
1 'polypeptide(L)' 'MSPDLNPNPQMECPRCARVTSQPHYGPCEHCRSELRASLTRQGVAIEVAEYEPKMNVTPNAVAQKDD' A
#
# COMPACT_ATOMS: atom_id res chain seq x y z
N MET A 1 1.24 -23.28 16.57
CA MET A 1 2.19 -22.26 16.08
C MET A 1 3.58 -22.75 16.45
N SER A 2 4.50 -22.87 15.48
CA SER A 2 5.85 -23.38 15.77
C SER A 2 6.59 -22.48 16.76
N PRO A 3 7.28 -23.04 17.77
CA PRO A 3 7.99 -22.26 18.79
C PRO A 3 9.23 -21.52 18.27
N ASP A 4 9.66 -21.78 17.03
CA ASP A 4 10.94 -21.31 16.49
C ASP A 4 10.86 -20.03 15.64
N LEU A 5 9.66 -19.46 15.41
CA LEU A 5 9.57 -18.15 14.75
C LEU A 5 9.88 -17.03 15.75
N ASN A 6 11.06 -16.44 15.65
CA ASN A 6 11.33 -15.14 16.26
C ASN A 6 10.40 -14.11 15.58
N PRO A 7 9.47 -13.47 16.30
CA PRO A 7 8.58 -12.47 15.71
C PRO A 7 9.32 -11.20 15.29
N ASN A 8 10.56 -10.99 15.76
CA ASN A 8 11.40 -9.85 15.42
C ASN A 8 12.88 -10.27 15.18
N PRO A 9 13.19 -10.93 14.04
CA PRO A 9 14.57 -11.25 13.68
C PRO A 9 15.48 -10.02 13.60
N GLN A 10 16.79 -10.22 13.82
CA GLN A 10 17.79 -9.19 13.57
C GLN A 10 18.06 -9.09 12.07
N MET A 11 17.92 -7.89 11.51
CA MET A 11 18.11 -7.62 10.08
C MET A 11 18.80 -6.27 9.87
N GLU A 12 19.58 -6.15 8.80
CA GLU A 12 20.23 -4.91 8.40
C GLU A 12 19.24 -3.98 7.67
N CYS A 13 19.17 -2.72 8.10
CA CYS A 13 18.32 -1.71 7.47
C CYS A 13 18.91 -1.29 6.11
N PRO A 14 18.19 -1.43 4.98
CA PRO A 14 18.71 -1.09 3.64
C PRO A 14 18.94 0.42 3.42
N ARG A 15 18.49 1.28 4.34
CA ARG A 15 18.67 2.74 4.25
C ARG A 15 19.85 3.27 5.05
N CYS A 16 20.10 2.72 6.24
CA CYS A 16 21.12 3.24 7.16
C CYS A 16 22.14 2.21 7.63
N ALA A 17 22.09 0.98 7.10
CA ALA A 17 23.00 -0.13 7.40
C ALA A 17 23.07 -0.56 8.89
N ARG A 18 22.14 -0.09 9.74
CA ARG A 18 22.07 -0.52 11.14
C ARG A 18 21.38 -1.87 11.25
N VAL A 19 21.93 -2.78 12.05
CA VAL A 19 21.26 -4.01 12.45
C VAL A 19 20.21 -3.71 13.50
N THR A 20 18.98 -4.15 13.27
CA THR A 20 17.82 -3.88 14.15
C THR A 20 16.91 -5.10 14.22
N SER A 21 16.23 -5.28 15.36
CA SER A 21 15.21 -6.33 15.53
C SER A 21 13.87 -5.84 14.96
N GLN A 22 13.34 -6.52 13.94
CA GLN A 22 12.11 -6.12 13.25
C GLN A 22 11.35 -7.34 12.71
N PRO A 23 10.01 -7.27 12.56
CA PRO A 23 9.21 -8.40 12.10
C PRO A 23 9.33 -8.68 10.59
N HIS A 24 9.67 -7.65 9.82
CA HIS A 24 9.75 -7.72 8.36
C HIS A 24 11.01 -7.00 7.87
N TYR A 25 11.60 -7.50 6.81
CA TYR A 25 12.73 -6.85 6.16
C TYR A 25 12.32 -5.49 5.58
N GLY A 26 13.10 -4.44 5.88
CA GLY A 26 12.84 -3.09 5.38
C GLY A 26 13.53 -1.98 6.18
N PRO A 27 13.24 -0.71 5.84
CA PRO A 27 13.75 0.44 6.58
C PRO A 27 13.36 0.36 8.05
N CYS A 28 14.31 0.60 8.96
CA CYS A 28 14.06 0.58 10.39
C CYS A 28 13.08 1.67 10.84
N GLU A 29 12.52 1.51 12.04
CA GLU A 29 11.49 2.43 12.55
C GLU A 29 11.99 3.88 12.61
N HIS A 30 13.27 4.10 12.92
CA HIS A 30 13.87 5.43 12.87
C HIS A 30 13.89 6.01 11.44
N CYS A 31 14.35 5.24 10.46
CA CYS A 31 14.31 5.67 9.07
C CYS A 31 12.87 5.93 8.57
N ARG A 32 11.90 5.11 9.02
CA ARG A 32 10.48 5.27 8.68
C ARG A 32 9.92 6.54 9.31
N SER A 33 10.24 6.84 10.57
CA SER A 33 9.77 8.04 11.25
C SER A 33 10.34 9.31 10.62
N GLU A 34 11.63 9.33 10.27
CA GLU A 34 12.25 10.42 9.51
C GLU A 34 11.58 10.64 8.14
N LEU A 35 11.36 9.56 7.39
CA LEU A 35 10.70 9.64 6.08
C LEU A 35 9.26 10.14 6.20
N ARG A 36 8.51 9.69 7.21
CA ARG A 36 7.16 10.22 7.49
C ARG A 36 7.24 11.69 7.87
N ALA A 37 8.18 12.11 8.71
CA ALA A 37 8.28 13.51 9.11
C ALA A 37 8.64 14.42 7.92
N SER A 38 9.52 13.96 7.03
CA SER A 38 10.05 14.76 5.91
C SER A 38 9.21 14.73 4.64
N LEU A 39 8.53 13.60 4.36
CA LEU A 39 7.85 13.38 3.09
C LEU A 39 6.34 13.19 3.21
N THR A 40 5.76 13.18 4.42
CA THR A 40 4.31 13.16 4.56
C THR A 40 3.73 14.41 3.94
N ARG A 41 2.88 14.22 2.92
CA ARG A 41 2.06 15.31 2.38
C ARG A 41 0.96 15.65 3.38
N GLN A 42 0.63 16.93 3.48
CA GLN A 42 -0.58 17.35 4.17
C GLN A 42 -1.78 16.73 3.43
N GLY A 43 -2.68 16.09 4.18
CA GLY A 43 -3.93 15.59 3.64
C GLY A 43 -4.76 16.78 3.15
N VAL A 44 -5.06 16.82 1.85
CA VAL A 44 -5.97 17.80 1.28
C VAL A 44 -7.38 17.22 1.32
N ALA A 45 -8.36 18.02 1.73
CA ALA A 45 -9.75 17.66 1.58
C ALA A 45 -10.08 17.54 0.09
N ILE A 46 -10.34 16.32 -0.37
CA ILE A 46 -10.83 16.08 -1.72
C ILE A 46 -12.35 16.06 -1.62
N GLU A 47 -13.01 17.01 -2.28
CA GLU A 47 -14.46 16.90 -2.49
C GLU A 47 -14.73 15.66 -3.32
N VAL A 48 -15.51 14.74 -2.76
CA VAL A 48 -15.97 13.54 -3.46
C VAL A 48 -16.99 14.03 -4.48
N ALA A 49 -16.56 14.21 -5.73
CA ALA A 49 -17.48 14.36 -6.83
C ALA A 49 -18.34 13.09 -6.93
N GLU A 50 -19.64 13.26 -7.14
CA GLU A 50 -20.53 12.12 -7.38
C GLU A 50 -20.01 11.31 -8.58
N TYR A 51 -19.97 9.99 -8.41
CA TYR A 51 -19.55 9.10 -9.47
C TYR A 51 -20.57 9.14 -10.61
N GLU A 52 -20.19 9.72 -11.75
CA GLU A 52 -20.95 9.59 -13.00
C GLU A 52 -20.50 8.31 -13.72
N PRO A 53 -21.37 7.29 -13.85
CA PRO A 53 -21.04 6.09 -14.60
C PRO A 53 -20.86 6.46 -16.07
N LYS A 54 -19.62 6.41 -16.54
CA LYS A 54 -19.35 6.57 -17.96
C LYS A 54 -19.76 5.27 -18.66
N MET A 55 -20.87 5.33 -19.39
CA MET A 55 -21.41 4.21 -20.16
C MET A 55 -20.56 4.00 -21.42
N ASN A 56 -19.31 3.56 -21.26
CA ASN A 56 -18.42 3.20 -22.38
C ASN A 56 -18.75 1.81 -22.95
N VAL A 57 -20.02 1.40 -22.91
CA VAL A 57 -20.44 0.06 -23.33
C VAL A 57 -20.86 0.13 -24.79
N THR A 58 -20.08 -0.47 -25.68
CA THR A 58 -20.58 -0.85 -27.00
C THR A 58 -21.47 -2.08 -26.80
N PRO A 59 -22.75 -2.07 -27.21
CA PRO A 59 -23.63 -3.23 -27.08
C PRO A 59 -22.98 -4.45 -27.75
N ASN A 60 -22.83 -5.53 -26.99
CA ASN A 60 -22.32 -6.79 -27.54
C ASN A 60 -23.39 -7.40 -28.45
N ALA A 61 -23.04 -7.74 -29.69
CA ALA A 61 -23.99 -8.17 -30.74
C ALA A 61 -24.81 -9.43 -30.40
N VAL A 62 -24.42 -10.17 -29.35
CA VAL A 62 -25.07 -11.40 -28.88
C VAL A 62 -26.37 -11.14 -28.10
N ALA A 63 -26.68 -9.88 -27.75
CA ALA A 63 -27.88 -9.50 -26.99
C ALA A 63 -29.08 -9.08 -27.87
N GLN A 64 -29.21 -9.59 -29.09
CA GLN A 64 -30.47 -9.48 -29.84
C GLN A 64 -31.33 -10.70 -29.49
N LYS A 65 -32.52 -10.46 -28.94
CA LYS A 65 -33.58 -11.48 -28.89
C LYS A 65 -34.24 -11.46 -30.26
N ASP A 66 -34.00 -12.49 -31.06
CA ASP A 66 -34.87 -12.81 -32.18
C ASP A 66 -36.20 -13.32 -31.59
N ASP A 67 -37.31 -12.79 -32.10
CA ASP A 67 -38.70 -13.09 -31.71
C ASP A 67 -39.06 -14.58 -31.89
#